data_AF-A0A2A3F5X0-F1
#
_entry.id   AF-A0A2A3F5X0-F1
#
_cell.length_a   1.000
_cell.length_b   1.000
_cell.length_c   1.000
_cell.angle_alpha   90.00
_cell.angle_beta   90.00
_cell.angle_gamma   90.00
#
_symmetry.space_group_name_H-M   'P 1'
#
loop_
_entity.id
_entity.type
_entity.pdbx_description
1 polymer ?
#
loop_
_entity_poly.entity_id
_entity_poly.type
_entity_poly.pdbx_seq_one_letter_code
_entity_poly.pdbx_strand_id
1 'polypeptide(L)'
;MVDERGRERIPLGDVQCTRLSDRKLGWVGSLVSHRRIPAYLTSCAGRVVSMPPRLKSSSNEGHYMTTTAKPLKVGLSLRHTLQANPLALAELARVCDAVGLDSLWLPHHTIIPTDYASRYPYQKDSKLPFPADTLYSDSLTLLSYVAAVTTHVRLGTNVIPLITQHPLALAKQAATVDHLSGGRLELGLGSGWLIEEGTVLGQPTNKRARRLSETIDILRKAWTGQPFTHEGEFWQFPELVCSPAAAQGSDIPIWLGGSSPAVVEIIRTRGSGAILPPGDAGEEILAQLRPLLPADRDIISPVVVSPDSSDDDILRSLESWHRRGVAGVILLSPPDTDIAIPLMRRIGEHVLPRLAR
;
A
#
# COMPACT_ATOMS: atom_id res chain seq x y z
N MET A 1 29.25 -39.62 20.25
CA MET A 1 28.47 -40.15 21.40
C MET A 1 27.05 -39.63 21.28
N VAL A 2 26.09 -40.52 21.14
CA VAL A 2 24.64 -40.24 21.04
C VAL A 2 24.07 -40.18 22.46
N ASP A 3 23.16 -39.24 22.74
CA ASP A 3 22.50 -39.17 24.05
C ASP A 3 21.27 -40.09 24.14
N GLU A 4 20.73 -40.25 25.36
CA GLU A 4 19.62 -41.18 25.68
C GLU A 4 18.29 -40.89 24.97
N ARG A 5 18.23 -39.91 24.06
CA ARG A 5 17.07 -39.63 23.19
C ARG A 5 17.38 -39.73 21.69
N GLY A 6 18.49 -40.35 21.32
CA GLY A 6 18.75 -40.79 19.94
C GLY A 6 19.03 -39.68 18.93
N ARG A 7 19.50 -38.50 19.37
CA ARG A 7 19.89 -37.41 18.45
C ARG A 7 21.41 -37.35 18.28
N GLU A 8 21.89 -37.30 17.05
CA GLU A 8 23.29 -37.07 16.73
C GLU A 8 23.72 -35.63 17.06
N ARG A 9 24.83 -35.47 17.80
CA ARG A 9 25.48 -34.18 18.04
C ARG A 9 26.48 -33.89 16.91
N ILE A 10 26.30 -32.77 16.22
CA ILE A 10 27.28 -32.22 15.28
C ILE A 10 28.34 -31.44 16.09
N PRO A 11 29.65 -31.71 15.94
CA PRO A 11 30.68 -30.99 16.66
C PRO A 11 30.88 -29.58 16.09
N LEU A 12 30.88 -28.57 16.96
CA LEU A 12 31.31 -27.21 16.64
C LEU A 12 32.84 -27.19 16.56
N GLY A 13 33.38 -26.85 15.39
CA GLY A 13 34.81 -26.65 15.18
C GLY A 13 35.31 -25.35 15.81
N ASP A 14 36.54 -25.37 16.30
CA ASP A 14 37.23 -24.27 16.99
C ASP A 14 37.31 -22.99 16.13
N VAL A 15 36.68 -21.91 16.61
CA VAL A 15 36.91 -20.56 16.09
C VAL A 15 38.02 -19.93 16.92
N GLN A 16 39.24 -19.87 16.37
CA GLN A 16 40.36 -19.16 16.97
C GLN A 16 40.08 -17.65 17.03
N CYS A 17 40.01 -17.13 18.24
CA CYS A 17 39.91 -15.71 18.55
C CYS A 17 41.33 -15.10 18.57
N THR A 18 41.69 -14.33 17.54
CA THR A 18 42.94 -13.55 17.53
C THR A 18 42.74 -12.23 18.28
N ARG A 19 43.48 -12.07 19.38
CA ARG A 19 43.55 -10.82 20.16
C ARG A 19 44.41 -9.80 19.41
N LEU A 20 43.87 -8.59 19.21
CA LEU A 20 44.68 -7.40 18.98
C LEU A 20 44.68 -6.57 20.27
N SER A 21 45.88 -6.39 20.80
CA SER A 21 46.20 -5.73 22.07
C SER A 21 46.31 -4.21 21.94
N ASP A 22 45.92 -3.56 23.04
CA ASP A 22 46.50 -2.34 23.64
C ASP A 22 46.83 -1.12 22.75
N ARG A 23 45.95 -0.11 22.77
CA ARG A 23 46.35 1.29 23.05
C ARG A 23 45.29 2.02 23.90
N LYS A 24 45.80 2.70 24.93
CA LYS A 24 45.10 3.45 25.99
C LYS A 24 44.67 4.88 25.56
N LEU A 25 43.79 5.46 26.41
CA LEU A 25 43.43 6.89 26.64
C LEU A 25 42.35 7.44 25.68
N GLY A 26 41.31 8.18 26.08
CA GLY A 26 40.90 8.80 27.35
C GLY A 26 39.77 9.81 27.07
N TRP A 27 38.80 9.91 28.00
CA TRP A 27 37.90 11.02 28.39
C TRP A 27 37.42 12.14 27.40
N VAL A 28 36.09 12.34 27.43
CA VAL A 28 35.28 13.60 27.40
C VAL A 28 35.22 14.51 26.16
N GLY A 29 33.97 14.74 25.72
CA GLY A 29 33.40 16.09 25.57
C GLY A 29 33.41 16.77 24.19
N SER A 30 32.21 17.08 23.70
CA SER A 30 31.80 18.21 22.86
C SER A 30 32.82 18.82 21.88
N LEU A 31 32.49 18.83 20.59
CA LEU A 31 32.64 20.03 19.74
C LEU A 31 31.84 19.91 18.45
N VAL A 32 30.92 20.86 18.30
CA VAL A 32 30.32 21.31 17.04
C VAL A 32 31.46 21.69 16.08
N SER A 33 31.48 21.13 14.87
CA SER A 33 31.99 21.87 13.71
C SER A 33 31.37 21.39 12.41
N HIS A 34 30.92 22.37 11.64
CA HIS A 34 30.34 22.22 10.31
C HIS A 34 31.25 21.47 9.35
N ARG A 35 30.71 20.45 8.67
CA ARG A 35 31.24 20.02 7.38
C ARG A 35 30.17 20.10 6.31
N ARG A 36 30.54 20.85 5.28
CA ARG A 36 29.79 21.23 4.09
C ARG A 36 29.34 20.01 3.29
N ILE A 37 28.08 20.01 2.89
CA ILE A 37 27.52 19.13 1.86
C ILE A 37 27.80 19.79 0.49
N PRO A 38 28.36 19.09 -0.51
CA PRO A 38 28.57 19.68 -1.84
C PRO A 38 27.23 19.81 -2.58
N ALA A 39 26.92 21.03 -3.01
CA ALA A 39 25.83 21.33 -3.93
C ALA A 39 26.23 20.96 -5.36
N TYR A 40 25.42 20.15 -6.03
CA TYR A 40 25.39 20.03 -7.49
C TYR A 40 24.06 20.58 -7.99
N LEU A 41 24.03 21.87 -8.31
CA LEU A 41 22.97 22.53 -9.08
C LEU A 41 23.58 23.61 -9.96
N THR A 42 23.68 23.31 -11.25
CA THR A 42 23.80 24.24 -12.40
C THR A 42 23.58 23.36 -13.64
N SER A 43 22.84 23.71 -14.68
CA SER A 43 22.09 24.91 -15.04
C SER A 43 21.21 24.54 -16.23
N CYS A 44 19.95 24.95 -16.27
CA CYS A 44 19.23 25.14 -17.53
C CYS A 44 18.39 26.42 -17.39
N ALA A 45 18.95 27.53 -17.86
CA ALA A 45 18.27 28.80 -17.93
C ALA A 45 17.45 28.88 -19.22
N GLY A 46 16.19 29.28 -19.08
CA GLY A 46 15.56 30.30 -19.91
C GLY A 46 15.06 29.90 -21.31
N ARG A 47 13.77 29.57 -21.40
CA ARG A 47 12.89 30.10 -22.46
C ARG A 47 11.53 30.45 -21.86
N VAL A 48 11.29 31.75 -21.72
CA VAL A 48 9.98 32.33 -21.44
C VAL A 48 9.24 32.39 -22.77
N VAL A 49 8.13 31.65 -22.89
CA VAL A 49 7.21 31.76 -24.03
C VAL A 49 6.03 32.61 -23.56
N SER A 50 5.83 33.74 -24.24
CA SER A 50 4.72 34.68 -24.04
C SER A 50 3.37 34.07 -24.43
N MET A 51 2.36 34.18 -23.57
CA MET A 51 0.97 33.85 -23.92
C MET A 51 0.30 35.01 -24.68
N PRO A 52 -0.48 34.74 -25.75
CA PRO A 52 -1.32 35.75 -26.39
C PRO A 52 -2.63 36.00 -25.59
N PRO A 53 -3.30 37.15 -25.81
CA PRO A 53 -4.38 37.63 -24.95
C PRO A 53 -5.71 36.88 -25.15
N ARG A 54 -6.53 36.83 -24.08
CA ARG A 54 -7.87 36.26 -24.04
C ARG A 54 -8.83 37.01 -24.97
N LEU A 55 -9.41 36.31 -25.94
CA LEU A 55 -10.59 36.75 -26.68
C LEU A 55 -11.85 36.45 -25.85
N LYS A 56 -12.72 37.45 -25.68
CA LYS A 56 -14.09 37.31 -25.17
C LYS A 56 -15.05 37.08 -26.33
N SER A 57 -15.92 36.07 -26.23
CA SER A 57 -17.19 35.95 -26.99
C SER A 57 -18.11 35.03 -26.18
N SER A 58 -19.11 35.59 -25.48
CA SER A 58 -20.52 35.73 -25.90
C SER A 58 -21.33 34.42 -25.83
N SER A 59 -22.37 34.48 -24.99
CA SER A 59 -23.47 33.55 -24.74
C SER A 59 -24.13 32.97 -26.00
N ASN A 60 -24.45 31.67 -26.03
CA ASN A 60 -25.75 31.13 -25.61
C ASN A 60 -25.81 29.58 -25.69
N GLU A 61 -26.56 29.00 -24.75
CA GLU A 61 -27.32 27.73 -24.79
C GLU A 61 -26.66 26.35 -25.04
N GLY A 62 -26.84 25.49 -24.04
CA GLY A 62 -27.18 24.07 -24.21
C GLY A 62 -26.02 23.10 -24.43
N HIS A 63 -25.24 22.80 -23.38
CA HIS A 63 -24.34 21.63 -23.38
C HIS A 63 -24.44 20.88 -22.05
N TYR A 64 -24.73 19.57 -22.16
CA TYR A 64 -24.63 18.60 -21.09
C TYR A 64 -23.33 18.78 -20.31
N MET A 65 -23.41 18.77 -18.99
CA MET A 65 -22.26 18.71 -18.08
C MET A 65 -21.42 17.48 -18.44
N THR A 66 -20.38 17.68 -19.24
CA THR A 66 -19.27 16.74 -19.37
C THR A 66 -18.39 16.98 -18.16
N THR A 67 -18.70 16.31 -17.05
CA THR A 67 -17.68 16.05 -16.03
C THR A 67 -16.60 15.25 -16.75
N THR A 68 -15.44 15.87 -17.01
CA THR A 68 -14.26 15.14 -17.49
C THR A 68 -13.89 14.16 -16.38
N ALA A 69 -14.35 12.92 -16.50
CA ALA A 69 -14.05 11.86 -15.54
C ALA A 69 -12.52 11.71 -15.48
N LYS A 70 -11.97 11.63 -14.26
CA LYS A 70 -10.55 11.33 -14.06
C LYS A 70 -10.23 10.03 -14.82
N PRO A 71 -9.06 9.91 -15.45
CA PRO A 71 -8.73 8.68 -16.15
C PRO A 71 -8.63 7.49 -15.20
N LEU A 72 -9.07 6.33 -15.68
CA LEU A 72 -9.01 5.10 -14.90
C LEU A 72 -7.56 4.70 -14.62
N LYS A 73 -7.23 4.53 -13.34
CA LYS A 73 -5.94 4.01 -12.89
C LYS A 73 -5.93 2.48 -12.89
N VAL A 74 -4.87 1.87 -13.40
CA VAL A 74 -4.75 0.41 -13.48
C VAL A 74 -3.52 -0.04 -12.70
N GLY A 75 -3.73 -0.80 -11.64
CA GLY A 75 -2.66 -1.44 -10.88
C GLY A 75 -2.73 -2.95 -10.90
N LEU A 76 -1.74 -3.61 -10.30
CA LEU A 76 -1.68 -5.07 -10.14
C LEU A 76 -1.56 -5.45 -8.66
N SER A 77 -2.26 -6.49 -8.24
CA SER A 77 -1.98 -7.14 -6.96
C SER A 77 -0.83 -8.15 -7.09
N LEU A 78 0.22 -7.97 -6.30
CA LEU A 78 1.35 -8.89 -6.17
C LEU A 78 1.08 -10.01 -5.14
N ARG A 79 -0.20 -10.36 -4.90
CA ARG A 79 -0.56 -11.35 -3.89
C ARG A 79 0.07 -12.72 -4.21
N HIS A 80 0.63 -13.35 -3.19
CA HIS A 80 1.18 -14.72 -3.24
C HIS A 80 2.31 -14.94 -4.26
N THR A 81 2.83 -13.89 -4.89
CA THR A 81 3.90 -13.99 -5.90
C THR A 81 5.27 -14.30 -5.29
N LEU A 82 5.43 -14.21 -3.96
CA LEU A 82 6.63 -14.70 -3.28
C LEU A 82 6.78 -16.23 -3.39
N GLN A 83 5.69 -16.96 -3.71
CA GLN A 83 5.74 -18.41 -3.94
C GLN A 83 6.60 -18.82 -5.14
N ALA A 84 6.76 -17.95 -6.14
CA ALA A 84 7.51 -18.27 -7.34
C ALA A 84 9.03 -18.23 -7.08
N ASN A 85 9.57 -17.06 -6.73
CA ASN A 85 10.97 -16.76 -6.40
C ASN A 85 11.08 -15.24 -6.11
N PRO A 86 11.84 -14.76 -5.10
CA PRO A 86 12.08 -13.33 -4.90
C PRO A 86 12.60 -12.56 -6.12
N LEU A 87 13.35 -13.23 -7.01
CA LEU A 87 13.82 -12.65 -8.28
C LEU A 87 12.66 -12.46 -9.27
N ALA A 88 11.74 -13.42 -9.34
CA ALA A 88 10.59 -13.36 -10.25
C ALA A 88 9.60 -12.26 -9.83
N LEU A 89 9.45 -12.03 -8.53
CA LEU A 89 8.68 -10.88 -8.03
C LEU A 89 9.28 -9.54 -8.47
N ALA A 90 10.61 -9.38 -8.34
CA ALA A 90 11.27 -8.16 -8.78
C ALA A 90 11.17 -7.97 -10.30
N GLU A 91 11.24 -9.05 -11.08
CA GLU A 91 11.01 -9.01 -12.52
C GLU A 91 9.58 -8.56 -12.85
N LEU A 92 8.56 -9.18 -12.24
CA LEU A 92 7.18 -8.77 -12.42
C LEU A 92 6.96 -7.30 -12.07
N ALA A 93 7.52 -6.84 -10.94
CA ALA A 93 7.43 -5.43 -10.54
C ALA A 93 8.07 -4.48 -11.58
N ARG A 94 9.25 -4.83 -12.12
CA ARG A 94 9.90 -4.06 -13.20
C ARG A 94 9.09 -4.04 -14.47
N VAL A 95 8.50 -5.18 -14.85
CA VAL A 95 7.64 -5.29 -16.02
C VAL A 95 6.45 -4.36 -15.85
N CYS A 96 5.77 -4.42 -14.70
CA CYS A 96 4.64 -3.56 -14.40
C CYS A 96 4.98 -2.05 -14.46
N ASP A 97 6.16 -1.67 -13.93
CA ASP A 97 6.67 -0.30 -13.99
C ASP A 97 6.94 0.14 -15.43
N ALA A 98 7.60 -0.71 -16.22
CA ALA A 98 7.98 -0.43 -17.60
C ALA A 98 6.78 -0.35 -18.56
N VAL A 99 5.74 -1.16 -18.34
CA VAL A 99 4.54 -1.16 -19.19
C VAL A 99 3.55 -0.05 -18.84
N GLY A 100 3.81 0.73 -17.79
CA GLY A 100 3.00 1.90 -17.45
C GLY A 100 1.72 1.58 -16.67
N LEU A 101 1.75 0.54 -15.83
CA LEU A 101 0.76 0.41 -14.75
C LEU A 101 0.91 1.58 -13.77
N ASP A 102 -0.19 1.99 -13.14
CA ASP A 102 -0.21 3.11 -12.19
C ASP A 102 0.23 2.70 -10.79
N SER A 103 0.01 1.44 -10.39
CA SER A 103 0.25 0.99 -9.02
C SER A 103 0.45 -0.52 -8.84
N LEU A 104 1.12 -0.91 -7.75
CA LEU A 104 1.34 -2.29 -7.31
C LEU A 104 0.85 -2.47 -5.88
N TRP A 105 0.02 -3.48 -5.62
CA TRP A 105 -0.69 -3.65 -4.35
C TRP A 105 -0.40 -4.98 -3.67
N LEU A 106 -0.16 -4.96 -2.35
CA LEU A 106 0.07 -6.15 -1.55
C LEU A 106 -0.94 -6.27 -0.42
N PRO A 107 -1.61 -7.43 -0.27
CA PRO A 107 -2.47 -7.65 0.87
C PRO A 107 -1.65 -7.98 2.12
N HIS A 108 -2.25 -7.90 3.31
CA HIS A 108 -1.51 -7.99 4.57
C HIS A 108 -2.22 -8.86 5.60
N HIS A 109 -1.47 -9.80 6.15
CA HIS A 109 -1.70 -10.48 7.41
C HIS A 109 -0.34 -10.64 8.08
N THR A 110 -0.30 -10.44 9.39
CA THR A 110 0.91 -10.63 10.19
C THR A 110 1.07 -12.11 10.55
N ILE A 111 -0.03 -12.76 10.94
CA ILE A 111 -0.07 -14.18 11.23
C ILE A 111 -1.49 -14.71 11.07
N ILE A 112 -1.65 -15.85 10.42
CA ILE A 112 -2.96 -16.47 10.21
C ILE A 112 -3.07 -17.67 11.16
N PRO A 113 -3.98 -17.65 12.15
CA PRO A 113 -4.26 -18.83 12.96
C PRO A 113 -4.76 -19.99 12.09
N THR A 114 -4.30 -21.21 12.36
CA THR A 114 -4.74 -22.41 11.62
C THR A 114 -6.19 -22.77 11.91
N ASP A 115 -6.70 -22.36 13.06
CA ASP A 115 -8.11 -22.45 13.45
C ASP A 115 -8.58 -21.09 13.99
N TYR A 116 -9.78 -20.67 13.60
CA TYR A 116 -10.39 -19.39 13.97
C TYR A 116 -11.90 -19.42 13.78
N ALA A 117 -12.66 -18.61 14.52
CA ALA A 117 -14.12 -18.49 14.37
C ALA A 117 -14.52 -17.31 13.47
N SER A 118 -13.67 -16.29 13.33
CA SER A 118 -13.95 -15.12 12.50
C SER A 118 -14.34 -15.48 11.07
N ARG A 119 -15.36 -14.78 10.57
CA ARG A 119 -15.92 -14.97 9.23
C ARG A 119 -15.32 -13.99 8.24
N TYR A 120 -14.76 -14.50 7.15
CA TYR A 120 -14.30 -13.69 6.04
C TYR A 120 -15.47 -12.86 5.48
N PRO A 121 -15.41 -11.52 5.49
CA PRO A 121 -16.60 -10.68 5.26
C PRO A 121 -17.16 -10.72 3.83
N TYR A 122 -16.42 -11.29 2.88
CA TYR A 122 -16.67 -11.11 1.44
C TYR A 122 -16.93 -12.43 0.70
N GLN A 123 -17.07 -13.55 1.41
CA GLN A 123 -17.41 -14.85 0.84
C GLN A 123 -18.40 -15.59 1.73
N LYS A 124 -19.35 -16.29 1.10
CA LYS A 124 -20.39 -17.07 1.79
C LYS A 124 -19.78 -18.18 2.66
N ASP A 125 -18.75 -18.86 2.15
CA ASP A 125 -17.93 -19.81 2.91
C ASP A 125 -16.82 -19.05 3.63
N SER A 126 -17.11 -18.70 4.88
CA SER A 126 -16.50 -17.60 5.63
C SER A 126 -15.03 -17.77 6.07
N LYS A 127 -14.22 -18.51 5.33
CA LYS A 127 -12.79 -18.68 5.56
C LYS A 127 -11.98 -17.96 4.49
N LEU A 128 -10.68 -17.80 4.74
CA LEU A 128 -9.77 -17.33 3.71
C LEU A 128 -9.85 -18.26 2.48
N PRO A 129 -9.86 -17.71 1.25
CA PRO A 129 -9.93 -18.49 0.02
C PRO A 129 -8.58 -19.13 -0.36
N PHE A 130 -7.68 -19.32 0.60
CA PHE A 130 -6.37 -19.91 0.40
C PHE A 130 -5.91 -20.67 1.66
N PRO A 131 -5.06 -21.70 1.51
CA PRO A 131 -4.51 -22.47 2.63
C PRO A 131 -3.73 -21.63 3.65
N ALA A 132 -3.70 -22.06 4.91
CA ALA A 132 -3.00 -21.33 5.98
C ALA A 132 -1.47 -21.28 5.81
N ASP A 133 -0.89 -22.23 5.06
CA ASP A 133 0.53 -22.30 4.69
C ASP A 133 0.87 -21.54 3.39
N THR A 134 -0.10 -20.82 2.82
CA THR A 134 0.14 -19.87 1.74
C THR A 134 1.23 -18.89 2.18
N LEU A 135 2.31 -18.79 1.40
CA LEU A 135 3.36 -17.80 1.65
C LEU A 135 2.78 -16.38 1.59
N TYR A 136 2.44 -15.85 2.75
CA TYR A 136 1.86 -14.54 2.97
C TYR A 136 2.92 -13.63 3.56
N SER A 137 3.41 -12.69 2.75
CA SER A 137 4.52 -11.81 3.14
C SER A 137 4.01 -10.58 3.86
N ASP A 138 4.84 -10.03 4.75
CA ASP A 138 4.63 -8.69 5.27
C ASP A 138 4.64 -7.66 4.12
N SER A 139 3.52 -6.95 3.96
CA SER A 139 3.33 -6.08 2.80
C SER A 139 4.29 -4.89 2.78
N LEU A 140 4.57 -4.24 3.92
CA LEU A 140 5.43 -3.06 3.97
C LEU A 140 6.90 -3.41 3.73
N THR A 141 7.35 -4.56 4.24
CA THR A 141 8.68 -5.10 3.96
C THR A 141 8.83 -5.40 2.48
N LEU A 142 7.84 -6.06 1.88
CA LEU A 142 7.90 -6.43 0.47
C LEU A 142 7.75 -5.20 -0.45
N LEU A 143 6.94 -4.20 -0.08
CA LEU A 143 6.90 -2.92 -0.80
C LEU A 143 8.23 -2.16 -0.72
N SER A 144 9.00 -2.28 0.37
CA SER A 144 10.36 -1.70 0.43
C SER A 144 11.28 -2.33 -0.62
N TYR A 145 11.18 -3.65 -0.82
CA TYR A 145 11.92 -4.35 -1.87
C TYR A 145 11.46 -3.93 -3.28
N VAL A 146 10.15 -3.82 -3.50
CA VAL A 146 9.58 -3.35 -4.78
C VAL A 146 9.97 -1.90 -5.06
N ALA A 147 10.01 -1.03 -4.05
CA ALA A 147 10.44 0.36 -4.17
C ALA A 147 11.86 0.48 -4.74
N ALA A 148 12.76 -0.43 -4.35
CA ALA A 148 14.16 -0.43 -4.79
C ALA A 148 14.35 -0.83 -6.26
N VAL A 149 13.35 -1.48 -6.88
CA VAL A 149 13.45 -1.99 -8.26
C VAL A 149 12.46 -1.33 -9.23
N THR A 150 11.72 -0.32 -8.77
CA THR A 150 10.72 0.42 -9.57
C THR A 150 10.90 1.92 -9.39
N THR A 151 10.45 2.71 -10.35
CA THR A 151 10.69 4.15 -10.39
C THR A 151 9.42 5.00 -10.55
N HIS A 152 8.32 4.43 -11.06
CA HIS A 152 7.11 5.21 -11.41
C HIS A 152 5.85 4.69 -10.71
N VAL A 153 5.62 3.38 -10.69
CA VAL A 153 4.42 2.77 -10.09
C VAL A 153 4.25 3.19 -8.64
N ARG A 154 3.01 3.49 -8.24
CA ARG A 154 2.65 3.71 -6.84
C ARG A 154 2.61 2.37 -6.09
N LEU A 155 2.85 2.41 -4.79
CA LEU A 155 3.09 1.23 -3.96
C LEU A 155 2.01 1.14 -2.88
N GLY A 156 1.10 0.17 -3.00
CA GLY A 156 -0.14 0.12 -2.24
C GLY A 156 -0.26 -1.07 -1.29
N THR A 157 -0.93 -0.88 -0.15
CA THR A 157 -1.37 -2.00 0.71
C THR A 157 -2.87 -2.25 0.58
N ASN A 158 -3.33 -3.51 0.56
CA ASN A 158 -4.75 -3.85 0.37
C ASN A 158 -5.23 -5.01 1.27
N VAL A 159 -5.63 -4.78 2.52
CA VAL A 159 -5.37 -3.62 3.37
C VAL A 159 -4.67 -4.11 4.62
N ILE A 160 -3.95 -3.24 5.32
CA ILE A 160 -3.38 -3.58 6.64
C ILE A 160 -4.50 -3.57 7.68
N PRO A 161 -4.77 -4.70 8.38
CA PRO A 161 -5.71 -4.74 9.49
C PRO A 161 -5.11 -4.01 10.70
N LEU A 162 -5.73 -2.94 11.19
CA LEU A 162 -5.18 -2.21 12.35
C LEU A 162 -5.20 -2.99 13.66
N ILE A 163 -5.98 -4.06 13.74
CA ILE A 163 -5.91 -5.00 14.88
C ILE A 163 -4.59 -5.78 14.92
N THR A 164 -3.67 -5.60 13.97
CA THR A 164 -2.35 -6.22 13.99
C THR A 164 -1.22 -5.21 14.21
N GLN A 165 -1.56 -3.93 14.39
CA GLN A 165 -0.58 -2.85 14.29
C GLN A 165 -0.59 -1.95 15.53
N HIS A 166 0.62 -1.59 16.00
CA HIS A 166 0.80 -0.44 16.87
C HIS A 166 0.91 0.83 16.00
N PRO A 167 0.19 1.93 16.32
CA PRO A 167 0.11 3.10 15.43
C PRO A 167 1.46 3.76 15.17
N LEU A 168 2.34 3.87 16.17
CA LEU A 168 3.68 4.43 15.99
C LEU A 168 4.62 3.52 15.16
N ALA A 169 4.47 2.20 15.26
CA ALA A 169 5.26 1.27 14.48
C ALA A 169 4.85 1.35 13.00
N LEU A 170 3.53 1.34 12.75
CA LEU A 170 2.96 1.53 11.43
C LEU A 170 3.36 2.89 10.83
N ALA A 171 3.34 3.98 11.62
CA ALA A 171 3.79 5.30 11.19
C ALA A 171 5.23 5.27 10.70
N LYS A 172 6.13 4.61 11.45
CA LYS A 172 7.54 4.47 11.10
C LYS A 172 7.73 3.67 9.81
N GLN A 173 7.08 2.52 9.71
CA GLN A 173 7.22 1.63 8.56
C GLN A 173 6.69 2.31 7.29
N ALA A 174 5.50 2.92 7.35
CA ALA A 174 4.91 3.65 6.24
C ALA A 174 5.79 4.84 5.81
N ALA A 175 6.25 5.68 6.74
CA ALA A 175 7.16 6.79 6.41
C ALA A 175 8.47 6.31 5.77
N THR A 176 8.99 5.17 6.22
CA THR A 176 10.20 4.57 5.66
C THR A 176 9.99 4.11 4.22
N VAL A 177 8.92 3.36 3.93
CA VAL A 177 8.59 2.94 2.56
C VAL A 177 8.34 4.15 1.67
N ASP A 178 7.62 5.15 2.18
CA ASP A 178 7.34 6.38 1.45
C ASP A 178 8.63 7.13 1.10
N HIS A 179 9.54 7.26 2.06
CA HIS A 179 10.85 7.87 1.85
C HIS A 179 11.71 7.09 0.83
N LEU A 180 11.80 5.75 0.98
CA LEU A 180 12.56 4.89 0.07
C LEU A 180 12.01 4.91 -1.37
N SER A 181 10.69 5.03 -1.51
CA SER A 181 10.03 5.07 -2.81
C SER A 181 10.01 6.47 -3.44
N GLY A 182 10.45 7.51 -2.73
CA GLY A 182 10.38 8.89 -3.21
C GLY A 182 8.95 9.46 -3.26
N GLY A 183 8.10 9.06 -2.32
CA GLY A 183 6.74 9.58 -2.20
C GLY A 183 5.69 8.81 -3.00
N ARG A 184 5.89 7.50 -3.22
CA ARG A 184 4.99 6.66 -4.03
C ARG A 184 4.08 5.77 -3.19
N LEU A 185 4.14 5.83 -1.86
CA LEU A 185 3.31 4.98 -1.00
C LEU A 185 1.82 5.37 -1.07
N GLU A 186 0.96 4.37 -1.09
CA GLU A 186 -0.48 4.42 -0.85
C GLU A 186 -0.84 3.43 0.27
N LEU A 187 -1.44 3.92 1.35
CA LEU A 187 -1.67 3.12 2.53
C LEU A 187 -3.13 2.67 2.62
N GLY A 188 -3.41 1.44 2.20
CA GLY A 188 -4.70 0.83 2.46
C GLY A 188 -4.79 0.27 3.88
N LEU A 189 -5.80 0.71 4.63
CA LEU A 189 -6.05 0.34 6.01
C LEU A 189 -7.46 -0.27 6.18
N GLY A 190 -7.56 -1.22 7.11
CA GLY A 190 -8.82 -1.82 7.51
C GLY A 190 -8.94 -1.87 9.02
N SER A 191 -10.18 -1.89 9.50
CA SER A 191 -10.45 -2.10 10.93
C SER A 191 -10.12 -3.53 11.40
N GLY A 192 -9.95 -4.47 10.46
CA GLY A 192 -9.49 -5.85 10.67
C GLY A 192 -10.59 -6.82 11.06
N TRP A 193 -10.75 -7.90 10.29
CA TRP A 193 -11.87 -8.85 10.41
C TRP A 193 -11.51 -10.12 11.20
N LEU A 194 -10.24 -10.53 11.17
CA LEU A 194 -9.74 -11.75 11.81
C LEU A 194 -9.36 -11.47 13.28
N ILE A 195 -10.34 -11.59 14.18
CA ILE A 195 -10.20 -11.20 15.59
C ILE A 195 -9.12 -12.03 16.30
N GLU A 196 -8.98 -13.30 15.94
CA GLU A 196 -8.04 -14.24 16.52
C GLU A 196 -6.60 -13.81 16.25
N GLU A 197 -6.30 -13.29 15.05
CA GLU A 197 -4.98 -12.73 14.71
C GLU A 197 -4.62 -11.55 15.63
N GLY A 198 -5.53 -10.60 15.81
CA GLY A 198 -5.31 -9.49 16.75
C GLY A 198 -5.14 -9.96 18.19
N THR A 199 -5.90 -10.98 18.59
CA THR A 199 -5.85 -11.55 19.95
C THR A 199 -4.50 -12.18 20.25
N VAL A 200 -3.96 -13.00 19.33
CA VAL A 200 -2.64 -13.63 19.53
C VAL A 200 -1.49 -12.62 19.50
N LEU A 201 -1.65 -11.50 18.80
CA LEU A 201 -0.71 -10.38 18.81
C LEU A 201 -0.85 -9.48 20.06
N GLY A 202 -1.79 -9.78 20.96
CA GLY A 202 -2.06 -8.98 22.15
C GLY A 202 -2.70 -7.63 21.85
N GLN A 203 -3.30 -7.46 20.67
CA GLN A 203 -3.91 -6.22 20.23
C GLN A 203 -5.39 -6.13 20.62
N PRO A 204 -5.89 -4.93 20.96
CA PRO A 204 -7.30 -4.75 21.27
C PRO A 204 -8.18 -4.86 20.02
N THR A 205 -9.17 -5.73 20.07
CA THR A 205 -10.10 -6.02 18.96
C THR A 205 -11.46 -5.35 19.11
N ASN A 206 -11.67 -4.58 20.18
CA ASN A 206 -12.87 -3.80 20.45
C ASN A 206 -12.80 -2.39 19.83
N LYS A 207 -13.97 -1.75 19.64
CA LYS A 207 -14.07 -0.36 19.14
C LYS A 207 -13.24 -0.06 17.87
N ARG A 208 -13.09 -1.06 16.98
CA ARG A 208 -12.13 -1.06 15.86
C ARG A 208 -12.22 0.18 14.95
N ALA A 209 -13.43 0.63 14.60
CA ALA A 209 -13.60 1.82 13.76
C ALA A 209 -13.10 3.11 14.45
N ARG A 210 -13.37 3.28 15.75
CA ARG A 210 -12.87 4.44 16.51
C ARG A 210 -11.35 4.39 16.64
N ARG A 211 -10.78 3.21 16.90
CA ARG A 211 -9.33 3.00 16.90
C ARG A 211 -8.68 3.29 15.54
N LEU A 212 -9.34 2.93 14.44
CA LEU A 212 -8.92 3.27 13.08
C LEU A 212 -8.89 4.78 12.86
N SER A 213 -9.95 5.48 13.24
CA SER A 213 -10.01 6.94 13.15
C SER A 213 -8.87 7.60 13.94
N GLU A 214 -8.67 7.22 15.20
CA GLU A 214 -7.61 7.79 16.05
C GLU A 214 -6.21 7.43 15.53
N THR A 215 -6.03 6.21 15.00
CA THR A 215 -4.76 5.79 14.40
C THR A 215 -4.40 6.67 13.20
N ILE A 216 -5.36 6.96 12.31
CA ILE A 216 -5.11 7.85 11.16
C ILE A 216 -4.63 9.23 11.65
N ASP A 217 -5.26 9.78 12.70
CA ASP A 217 -4.86 11.07 13.26
C ASP A 217 -3.40 11.03 13.79
N ILE A 218 -2.99 9.93 14.44
CA ILE A 218 -1.60 9.71 14.89
C ILE A 218 -0.63 9.58 13.70
N LEU A 219 -0.99 8.79 12.67
CA LEU A 219 -0.16 8.59 11.48
C LEU A 219 0.13 9.94 10.80
N ARG A 220 -0.91 10.75 10.57
CA ARG A 220 -0.80 12.07 9.94
C ARG A 220 0.13 13.01 10.71
N LYS A 221 0.03 13.06 12.03
CA LYS A 221 0.95 13.84 12.90
C LYS A 221 2.38 13.33 12.77
N ALA A 222 2.58 12.02 12.88
CA ALA A 222 3.90 11.41 12.84
C ALA A 222 4.63 11.66 11.52
N TRP A 223 3.92 11.64 10.40
CA TRP A 223 4.53 11.81 9.07
C TRP A 223 5.04 13.22 8.76
N THR A 224 4.63 14.23 9.53
CA THR A 224 5.12 15.61 9.37
C THR A 224 6.63 15.76 9.66
N GLY A 225 7.23 14.82 10.40
CA GLY A 225 8.60 14.94 10.88
C GLY A 225 8.81 15.97 12.00
N GLN A 226 7.75 16.64 12.45
CA GLN A 226 7.80 17.56 13.59
C GLN A 226 7.56 16.80 14.91
N PRO A 227 8.10 17.29 16.03
CA PRO A 227 7.68 16.83 17.35
C PRO A 227 6.16 16.94 17.51
N PHE A 228 5.53 15.92 18.09
CA PHE A 228 4.11 15.91 18.37
C PHE A 228 3.80 15.16 19.66
N THR A 229 2.71 15.55 20.31
CA THR A 229 2.07 14.80 21.40
C THR A 229 0.75 14.20 20.91
N HIS A 230 0.24 13.20 21.63
CA HIS A 230 -1.09 12.68 21.35
C HIS A 230 -1.79 12.26 22.64
N GLU A 231 -2.95 12.86 22.89
CA GLU A 231 -3.84 12.53 24.00
C GLU A 231 -5.19 12.10 23.42
N GLY A 232 -5.34 10.80 23.17
CA GLY A 232 -6.54 10.20 22.61
C GLY A 232 -7.27 9.28 23.59
N GLU A 233 -8.37 8.69 23.11
CA GLU A 233 -9.13 7.70 23.89
C GLU A 233 -8.35 6.39 24.03
N PHE A 234 -7.62 6.01 22.98
CA PHE A 234 -6.97 4.72 22.90
C PHE A 234 -5.46 4.79 23.08
N TRP A 235 -4.85 5.89 22.67
CA TRP A 235 -3.42 6.08 22.72
C TRP A 235 -3.09 7.38 23.41
N GLN A 236 -2.07 7.33 24.27
CA GLN A 236 -1.51 8.51 24.91
C GLN A 236 0.00 8.41 24.77
N PHE A 237 0.60 9.43 24.18
CA PHE A 237 2.02 9.48 23.97
C PHE A 237 2.58 10.84 24.44
N PRO A 238 3.76 10.84 25.09
CA PRO A 238 4.49 12.08 25.35
C PRO A 238 4.94 12.71 24.03
N GLU A 239 5.62 13.85 24.11
CA GLU A 239 6.20 14.46 22.91
C GLU A 239 7.21 13.51 22.26
N LEU A 240 7.04 13.27 20.96
CA LEU A 240 7.88 12.37 20.18
C LEU A 240 7.98 12.82 18.72
N VAL A 241 8.97 12.31 18.01
CA VAL A 241 9.23 12.63 16.60
C VAL A 241 9.44 11.36 15.79
N CYS A 242 8.84 11.28 14.60
CA CYS A 242 9.08 10.19 13.66
C CYS A 242 10.13 10.61 12.62
N SER A 243 11.31 9.99 12.63
CA SER A 243 12.34 10.13 11.58
C SER A 243 12.69 8.78 10.93
N PRO A 244 12.68 8.64 9.59
CA PRO A 244 12.47 9.71 8.61
C PRO A 244 11.02 10.23 8.62
N ALA A 245 10.86 11.48 8.22
CA ALA A 245 9.55 12.01 7.83
C ALA A 245 9.12 11.34 6.51
N ALA A 246 7.81 11.27 6.27
CA ALA A 246 7.31 10.82 4.97
C ALA A 246 7.73 11.83 3.89
N ALA A 247 8.09 11.35 2.70
CA ALA A 247 8.38 12.20 1.55
C ALA A 247 7.13 12.97 1.10
N GLN A 248 5.94 12.38 1.23
CA GLN A 248 4.64 13.02 0.99
C GLN A 248 4.15 13.86 2.20
N GLY A 249 4.95 14.01 3.27
CA GLY A 249 4.54 14.70 4.49
C GLY A 249 3.30 14.06 5.13
N SER A 250 2.39 14.88 5.65
CA SER A 250 1.15 14.39 6.24
C SER A 250 0.22 13.73 5.22
N ASP A 251 0.50 13.73 3.92
CA ASP A 251 -0.50 13.52 2.87
C ASP A 251 -0.41 12.18 2.14
N ILE A 252 0.30 11.18 2.70
CA ILE A 252 0.29 9.80 2.16
C ILE A 252 -1.18 9.35 1.92
N PRO A 253 -1.59 8.96 0.70
CA PRO A 253 -2.97 8.57 0.45
C PRO A 253 -3.40 7.41 1.35
N ILE A 254 -4.59 7.51 1.98
CA ILE A 254 -5.14 6.46 2.83
C ILE A 254 -6.44 5.92 2.21
N TRP A 255 -6.44 4.63 1.89
CA TRP A 255 -7.58 3.92 1.33
C TRP A 255 -8.22 3.04 2.39
N LEU A 256 -9.52 3.11 2.60
CA LEU A 256 -10.16 2.37 3.69
C LEU A 256 -11.03 1.23 3.17
N GLY A 257 -10.79 0.06 3.74
CA GLY A 257 -11.61 -1.13 3.52
C GLY A 257 -12.78 -1.20 4.49
N GLY A 258 -13.95 -1.60 3.98
CA GLY A 258 -15.18 -1.81 4.75
C GLY A 258 -16.26 -0.77 4.49
N SER A 259 -17.49 -1.12 4.84
CA SER A 259 -18.70 -0.35 4.48
C SER A 259 -19.67 -0.09 5.64
N SER A 260 -19.24 -0.33 6.89
CA SER A 260 -20.08 0.01 8.04
C SER A 260 -20.26 1.53 8.15
N PRO A 261 -21.37 2.03 8.70
CA PRO A 261 -21.63 3.47 8.80
C PRO A 261 -20.47 4.25 9.45
N ALA A 262 -19.83 3.68 10.46
CA ALA A 262 -18.66 4.27 11.11
C ALA A 262 -17.44 4.36 10.17
N VAL A 263 -17.18 3.34 9.34
CA VAL A 263 -16.06 3.38 8.37
C VAL A 263 -16.36 4.35 7.23
N VAL A 264 -17.62 4.42 6.76
CA VAL A 264 -18.04 5.40 5.75
C VAL A 264 -17.75 6.83 6.21
N GLU A 265 -18.04 7.14 7.46
CA GLU A 265 -17.74 8.47 8.02
C GLU A 265 -16.24 8.76 8.09
N ILE A 266 -15.41 7.76 8.40
CA ILE A 266 -13.95 7.90 8.37
C ILE A 266 -13.46 8.13 6.92
N ILE A 267 -14.03 7.43 5.93
CA ILE A 267 -13.70 7.66 4.51
C ILE A 267 -14.01 9.11 4.13
N ARG A 268 -15.20 9.61 4.49
CA ARG A 268 -15.63 10.99 4.19
C ARG A 268 -14.70 12.03 4.80
N THR A 269 -14.29 11.83 6.05
CA THR A 269 -13.59 12.86 6.85
C THR A 269 -12.06 12.75 6.82
N ARG A 270 -11.49 11.57 6.62
CA ARG A 270 -10.05 11.29 6.80
C ARG A 270 -9.39 10.48 5.69
N GLY A 271 -10.18 9.75 4.89
CA GLY A 271 -9.66 8.90 3.82
C GLY A 271 -9.43 9.68 2.52
N SER A 272 -8.54 9.16 1.68
CA SER A 272 -8.46 9.53 0.25
C SER A 272 -9.57 8.85 -0.56
N GLY A 273 -10.04 7.70 -0.08
CA GLY A 273 -11.06 6.93 -0.76
C GLY A 273 -11.35 5.59 -0.09
N ALA A 274 -12.14 4.77 -0.79
CA ALA A 274 -12.47 3.41 -0.37
C ALA A 274 -11.78 2.38 -1.27
N ILE A 275 -11.45 1.23 -0.68
CA ILE A 275 -11.02 0.04 -1.41
C ILE A 275 -12.05 -1.07 -1.22
N LEU A 276 -12.55 -1.60 -2.34
CA LEU A 276 -13.59 -2.63 -2.36
C LEU A 276 -12.98 -4.03 -2.22
N PRO A 277 -13.75 -5.04 -1.79
CA PRO A 277 -13.39 -6.44 -2.00
C PRO A 277 -13.55 -6.83 -3.48
N PRO A 278 -12.95 -7.96 -3.91
CA PRO A 278 -13.15 -8.49 -5.26
C PRO A 278 -14.56 -9.07 -5.47
N GLY A 279 -14.93 -9.23 -6.75
CA GLY A 279 -16.12 -9.98 -7.18
C GLY A 279 -17.44 -9.31 -6.82
N ASP A 280 -18.51 -10.12 -6.74
CA ASP A 280 -19.89 -9.67 -6.50
C ASP A 280 -20.02 -8.82 -5.23
N ALA A 281 -19.27 -9.17 -4.16
CA ALA A 281 -19.24 -8.38 -2.93
C ALA A 281 -18.75 -6.94 -3.17
N GLY A 282 -17.78 -6.76 -4.07
CA GLY A 282 -17.29 -5.44 -4.46
C GLY A 282 -18.35 -4.63 -5.19
N GLU A 283 -19.12 -5.29 -6.06
CA GLU A 283 -20.21 -4.66 -6.80
C GLU A 283 -21.35 -4.20 -5.89
N GLU A 284 -21.77 -5.05 -4.96
CA GLU A 284 -22.80 -4.76 -3.96
C GLU A 284 -22.36 -3.59 -3.07
N ILE A 285 -21.12 -3.63 -2.58
CA ILE A 285 -20.57 -2.58 -1.73
C ILE A 285 -20.39 -1.27 -2.52
N LEU A 286 -20.01 -1.31 -3.79
CA LEU A 286 -19.93 -0.12 -4.64
C LEU A 286 -21.28 0.60 -4.72
N ALA A 287 -22.36 -0.16 -4.99
CA ALA A 287 -23.71 0.38 -5.08
C ALA A 287 -24.17 1.04 -3.77
N GLN A 288 -23.76 0.48 -2.63
CA GLN A 288 -24.04 1.04 -1.29
C GLN A 288 -23.18 2.26 -0.97
N LEU A 289 -21.87 2.21 -1.26
CA LEU A 289 -20.90 3.22 -0.83
C LEU A 289 -20.91 4.46 -1.71
N ARG A 290 -21.00 4.31 -3.04
CA ARG A 290 -20.80 5.44 -3.96
C ARG A 290 -21.74 6.62 -3.69
N PRO A 291 -23.04 6.42 -3.40
CA PRO A 291 -23.96 7.53 -3.07
C PRO A 291 -23.65 8.24 -1.75
N LEU A 292 -22.93 7.58 -0.84
CA LEU A 292 -22.62 8.10 0.50
C LEU A 292 -21.30 8.89 0.53
N LEU A 293 -20.48 8.78 -0.49
CA LEU A 293 -19.14 9.38 -0.53
C LEU A 293 -19.12 10.62 -1.43
N PRO A 294 -18.53 11.74 -0.97
CA PRO A 294 -18.40 12.94 -1.81
C PRO A 294 -17.52 12.68 -3.03
N ALA A 295 -17.63 13.53 -4.04
CA ALA A 295 -17.01 13.34 -5.35
C ALA A 295 -15.46 13.32 -5.32
N ASP A 296 -14.86 13.90 -4.28
CA ASP A 296 -13.42 13.93 -4.04
C ASP A 296 -12.91 12.71 -3.25
N ARG A 297 -13.79 11.73 -2.95
CA ARG A 297 -13.40 10.42 -2.40
C ARG A 297 -13.50 9.38 -3.50
N ASP A 298 -12.32 8.98 -3.97
CA ASP A 298 -12.18 8.00 -5.03
C ASP A 298 -12.50 6.59 -4.51
N ILE A 299 -12.87 5.69 -5.41
CA ILE A 299 -13.06 4.27 -5.09
C ILE A 299 -12.13 3.47 -5.99
N ILE A 300 -11.42 2.53 -5.40
CA ILE A 300 -10.59 1.55 -6.13
C ILE A 300 -11.10 0.13 -5.87
N SER A 301 -11.01 -0.73 -6.88
CA SER A 301 -11.60 -2.07 -6.83
C SER A 301 -10.66 -3.15 -7.35
N PRO A 302 -10.44 -4.25 -6.62
CA PRO A 302 -9.81 -5.44 -7.17
C PRO A 302 -10.67 -6.11 -8.24
N VAL A 303 -10.09 -6.39 -9.42
CA VAL A 303 -10.79 -6.98 -10.56
C VAL A 303 -10.03 -8.21 -11.04
N VAL A 304 -10.70 -9.36 -11.08
CA VAL A 304 -10.10 -10.61 -11.55
C VAL A 304 -9.87 -10.52 -13.06
N VAL A 305 -8.67 -10.92 -13.48
CA VAL A 305 -8.30 -11.02 -14.90
C VAL A 305 -7.77 -12.42 -15.18
N SER A 306 -8.33 -13.07 -16.19
CA SER A 306 -7.86 -14.38 -16.67
C SER A 306 -6.85 -14.19 -17.80
N PRO A 307 -5.77 -14.98 -17.87
CA PRO A 307 -4.88 -15.00 -19.03
C PRO A 307 -5.61 -15.38 -20.33
N ASP A 308 -6.69 -16.15 -20.23
CA ASP A 308 -7.49 -16.62 -21.38
C ASP A 308 -8.49 -15.57 -21.89
N SER A 309 -8.70 -14.47 -21.15
CA SER A 309 -9.60 -13.40 -21.60
C SER A 309 -9.01 -12.68 -22.82
N SER A 310 -9.88 -12.31 -23.78
CA SER A 310 -9.47 -11.49 -24.92
C SER A 310 -9.13 -10.05 -24.49
N ASP A 311 -8.36 -9.32 -25.29
CA ASP A 311 -8.02 -7.91 -25.00
C ASP A 311 -9.28 -7.04 -24.86
N ASP A 312 -10.28 -7.34 -25.71
CA ASP A 312 -11.56 -6.63 -25.71
C ASP A 312 -12.42 -6.96 -24.49
N ASP A 313 -12.39 -8.20 -23.98
CA ASP A 313 -13.08 -8.57 -22.74
C ASP A 313 -12.48 -7.86 -21.53
N ILE A 314 -11.14 -7.82 -21.47
CA ILE A 314 -10.42 -7.10 -20.41
C ILE A 314 -10.81 -5.62 -20.48
N LEU A 315 -10.69 -4.98 -21.66
CA LEU A 315 -11.03 -3.57 -21.84
C LEU A 315 -12.48 -3.26 -21.43
N ARG A 316 -13.45 -4.06 -21.91
CA ARG A 316 -14.87 -3.90 -21.54
C ARG A 316 -15.11 -4.01 -20.04
N SER A 317 -14.42 -4.94 -19.37
CA SER A 317 -14.50 -5.09 -17.91
C SER A 317 -14.01 -3.82 -17.20
N LEU A 318 -12.83 -3.32 -17.58
CA LEU A 318 -12.24 -2.11 -16.98
C LEU A 318 -13.12 -0.87 -17.20
N GLU A 319 -13.63 -0.67 -18.42
CA GLU A 319 -14.55 0.42 -18.74
C GLU A 319 -15.89 0.31 -18.01
N SER A 320 -16.38 -0.91 -17.75
CA SER A 320 -17.59 -1.13 -16.95
C SER A 320 -17.43 -0.62 -15.53
N TRP A 321 -16.31 -0.94 -14.87
CA TRP A 321 -15.98 -0.41 -13.54
C TRP A 321 -15.84 1.11 -13.57
N HIS A 322 -15.14 1.65 -14.57
CA HIS A 322 -14.94 3.09 -14.68
C HIS A 322 -16.25 3.87 -14.82
N ARG A 323 -17.17 3.39 -15.67
CA ARG A 323 -18.51 3.99 -15.86
C ARG A 323 -19.35 4.01 -14.58
N ARG A 324 -19.07 3.13 -13.62
CA ARG A 324 -19.73 3.09 -12.30
C ARG A 324 -19.08 4.01 -11.26
N GLY A 325 -18.11 4.84 -11.67
CA GLY A 325 -17.44 5.80 -10.81
C GLY A 325 -16.27 5.22 -10.01
N VAL A 326 -15.70 4.09 -10.46
CA VAL A 326 -14.42 3.59 -9.94
C VAL A 326 -13.28 4.33 -10.61
N ALA A 327 -12.40 4.90 -9.78
CA ALA A 327 -11.26 5.71 -10.22
C ALA A 327 -10.03 4.85 -10.51
N GLY A 328 -9.95 3.65 -9.95
CA GLY A 328 -8.87 2.72 -10.25
C GLY A 328 -9.22 1.26 -10.01
N VAL A 329 -8.59 0.38 -10.77
CA VAL A 329 -8.71 -1.07 -10.62
C VAL A 329 -7.38 -1.68 -10.16
N ILE A 330 -7.47 -2.75 -9.36
CA ILE A 330 -6.33 -3.56 -8.96
C ILE A 330 -6.50 -4.94 -9.59
N LEU A 331 -5.75 -5.23 -10.65
CA LEU A 331 -5.84 -6.49 -11.35
C LEU A 331 -5.46 -7.64 -10.41
N LEU A 332 -6.31 -8.66 -10.37
CA LEU A 332 -6.06 -9.92 -9.70
C LEU A 332 -5.78 -10.99 -10.75
N SER A 333 -4.51 -11.13 -11.16
CA SER A 333 -4.05 -12.21 -12.03
C SER A 333 -3.75 -13.50 -11.25
N PRO A 334 -3.55 -14.64 -11.91
CA PRO A 334 -2.87 -15.78 -11.29
C PRO A 334 -1.53 -15.34 -10.64
N PRO A 335 -1.15 -15.90 -9.48
CA PRO A 335 0.05 -15.49 -8.75
C PRO A 335 1.35 -16.04 -9.35
N ASP A 336 1.26 -17.00 -10.26
CA ASP A 336 2.40 -17.54 -10.99
C ASP A 336 2.98 -16.47 -11.92
N THR A 337 4.26 -16.15 -11.73
CA THR A 337 4.96 -15.12 -12.50
C THR A 337 5.14 -15.50 -13.96
N ASP A 338 5.22 -16.79 -14.29
CA ASP A 338 5.34 -17.27 -15.67
C ASP A 338 4.06 -17.01 -16.47
N ILE A 339 2.92 -16.84 -15.77
CA ILE A 339 1.64 -16.43 -16.34
C ILE A 339 1.45 -14.91 -16.23
N ALA A 340 1.76 -14.34 -15.07
CA ALA A 340 1.49 -12.92 -14.80
C ALA A 340 2.36 -11.99 -15.65
N ILE A 341 3.64 -12.31 -15.85
CA ILE A 341 4.55 -11.45 -16.63
C ILE A 341 4.08 -11.30 -18.10
N PRO A 342 3.85 -12.39 -18.86
CA PRO A 342 3.33 -12.27 -20.22
C PRO A 342 1.98 -11.54 -20.28
N LEU A 343 1.09 -11.79 -19.31
CA LEU A 343 -0.20 -11.12 -19.23
C LEU A 343 -0.04 -9.60 -19.01
N MET A 344 0.87 -9.17 -18.13
CA MET A 344 1.12 -7.73 -17.90
C MET A 344 1.74 -7.04 -19.11
N ARG A 345 2.62 -7.72 -19.86
CA ARG A 345 3.15 -7.21 -21.13
C ARG A 345 2.03 -7.00 -22.15
N ARG A 346 1.20 -8.02 -22.35
CA ARG A 346 0.04 -7.97 -23.25
C ARG A 346 -0.94 -6.85 -22.86
N ILE A 347 -1.28 -6.72 -21.58
CA ILE A 347 -2.14 -5.64 -21.08
C ILE A 347 -1.49 -4.27 -21.35
N GLY A 348 -0.19 -4.14 -21.07
CA GLY A 348 0.59 -2.94 -21.33
C GLY A 348 0.60 -2.49 -22.78
N GLU A 349 0.81 -3.44 -23.69
CA GLU A 349 0.97 -3.19 -25.12
C GLU A 349 -0.38 -3.00 -25.82
N HIS A 350 -1.40 -3.77 -25.43
CA HIS A 350 -2.66 -3.85 -26.20
C HIS A 350 -3.85 -3.22 -25.49
N VAL A 351 -3.91 -3.21 -24.16
CA VAL A 351 -5.10 -2.76 -23.41
C VAL A 351 -4.92 -1.33 -22.89
N LEU A 352 -3.81 -1.03 -22.20
CA LEU A 352 -3.57 0.28 -21.60
C LEU A 352 -3.60 1.44 -22.61
N PRO A 353 -3.09 1.33 -23.85
CA PRO A 353 -3.16 2.41 -24.83
C PRO A 353 -4.57 2.69 -25.35
N ARG A 354 -5.50 1.74 -25.18
CA ARG A 354 -6.89 1.84 -25.60
C ARG A 354 -7.81 2.39 -24.51
N LEU A 355 -7.37 2.37 -23.24
CA LEU A 355 -8.10 3.00 -22.16
C LEU A 355 -8.05 4.53 -22.34
N ALA A 356 -9.21 5.18 -22.25
CA ALA A 356 -9.28 6.63 -22.22
C ALA A 356 -8.51 7.15 -20.98
N ARG A 357 -7.31 7.68 -21.21
CA ARG A 357 -6.38 8.20 -20.20
C ARG A 357 -6.30 9.73 -20.23
#